data_AF-K1SZP3-F1
#
_entry.id   AF-K1SZP3-F1
#
_cell.length_a   1.000
_cell.length_b   1.000
_cell.length_c   1.000
_cell.angle_alpha   90.00
_cell.angle_beta   90.00
_cell.angle_gamma   90.00
#
_symmetry.space_group_name_H-M   'P 1'
#
loop_
_entity.id
_entity.type
_entity.pdbx_description
1 polymer ?
#
loop_
_entity_poly.entity_id
_entity_poly.type
_entity_poly.pdbx_seq_one_letter_code
_entity_poly.pdbx_strand_id
1 'polypeptide(L)'
;RGTRLAVLKNKQTGAFGQISATITLEELRQMQQEVASIPVPDAINELADDILCELRKDMAVSDRKYLGYYPIAQAKAWLSGHDKVESCDLLALKNYLWRLPSDREKVEAVLTRLCVNPMQDKVNDIRGMALESQEEFDAALGDGSKADTARKAFIKLRGELTHLYQMQCSLRTAAQSDSETALVDDLLADLEKISRKAHEQTHFTYTTLEEITALN
;
A
#
# COMPACT_ATOMS: atom_id res chain seq x y z
N ARG A 1 -17.88 -28.78 -7.54
CA ARG A 1 -18.87 -29.14 -8.59
C ARG A 1 -19.48 -27.90 -9.26
N GLY A 2 -19.93 -26.89 -8.50
CA GLY A 2 -20.51 -25.64 -9.03
C GLY A 2 -19.60 -24.85 -9.98
N THR A 3 -18.32 -24.69 -9.66
CA THR A 3 -17.35 -23.93 -10.50
C THR A 3 -17.20 -24.53 -11.90
N ARG A 4 -17.17 -25.87 -12.00
CA ARG A 4 -17.11 -26.56 -13.30
C ARG A 4 -18.39 -26.36 -14.13
N LEU A 5 -19.56 -26.38 -13.48
CA LEU A 5 -20.84 -26.16 -14.18
C LEU A 5 -20.99 -24.71 -14.65
N ALA A 6 -20.51 -23.74 -13.88
CA ALA A 6 -20.48 -22.33 -14.28
C ALA A 6 -19.56 -22.11 -15.50
N VAL A 7 -18.37 -22.72 -15.50
CA VAL A 7 -17.44 -22.67 -16.64
C VAL A 7 -18.07 -23.29 -17.91
N LEU A 8 -18.73 -24.45 -17.78
CA LEU A 8 -19.41 -25.09 -18.92
C LEU A 8 -20.56 -24.23 -19.46
N LYS A 9 -21.36 -23.62 -18.57
CA LYS A 9 -22.43 -22.69 -18.96
C LYS A 9 -21.88 -21.46 -19.69
N ASN A 10 -20.80 -20.87 -19.19
CA ASN A 10 -20.13 -19.75 -19.85
C ASN A 10 -19.54 -20.11 -21.22
N LYS A 11 -19.04 -21.35 -21.38
CA LYS A 11 -18.58 -21.86 -22.69
C LYS A 11 -19.73 -22.05 -23.66
N GLN A 12 -20.87 -22.55 -23.19
CA GLN A 12 -22.09 -22.73 -24.00
C GLN A 12 -22.72 -21.40 -24.43
N THR A 13 -22.63 -20.36 -23.60
CA THR A 13 -23.15 -19.02 -23.94
C THR A 13 -22.16 -18.17 -24.75
N GLY A 14 -20.99 -18.71 -25.13
CA GLY A 14 -19.96 -17.98 -25.86
C GLY A 14 -19.27 -16.86 -25.06
N ALA A 15 -19.57 -16.74 -23.76
CA ALA A 15 -18.98 -15.75 -22.86
C ALA A 15 -17.59 -16.18 -22.33
N PHE A 16 -17.25 -17.46 -22.46
CA PHE A 16 -15.95 -17.97 -22.01
C PHE A 16 -14.82 -17.48 -22.93
N GLY A 17 -13.95 -16.64 -22.40
CA GLY A 17 -12.82 -16.08 -23.15
C GLY A 17 -13.16 -14.82 -23.95
N GLN A 18 -14.33 -14.21 -23.73
CA GLN A 18 -14.58 -12.86 -24.24
C GLN A 18 -13.65 -11.87 -23.54
N ILE A 19 -12.91 -11.12 -24.35
CA ILE A 19 -12.07 -10.01 -23.89
C ILE A 19 -13.00 -8.92 -23.38
N SER A 20 -13.08 -8.76 -22.06
CA SER A 20 -13.98 -7.80 -21.40
C SER A 20 -13.42 -6.37 -21.34
N ALA A 21 -12.13 -6.20 -21.65
CA ALA A 21 -11.46 -4.90 -21.66
C ALA A 21 -10.49 -4.83 -22.84
N THR A 22 -10.64 -3.81 -23.68
CA THR A 22 -9.75 -3.51 -24.81
C THR A 22 -9.17 -2.12 -24.62
N ILE A 23 -7.86 -1.99 -24.83
CA ILE A 23 -7.17 -0.69 -24.87
C ILE A 23 -6.93 -0.37 -26.35
N THR A 24 -7.42 0.78 -26.79
CA THR A 24 -7.16 1.30 -28.14
C THR A 24 -5.70 1.74 -28.27
N LEU A 25 -5.21 1.84 -29.51
CA LEU A 25 -3.85 2.31 -29.75
C LEU A 25 -3.62 3.74 -29.22
N GLU A 26 -4.64 4.58 -29.27
CA GLU A 26 -4.56 5.95 -28.78
C GLU A 26 -4.48 6.02 -27.26
N GLU A 27 -5.32 5.24 -26.57
CA GLU A 27 -5.24 5.09 -25.11
C GLU A 27 -3.86 4.55 -24.68
N LEU A 28 -3.31 3.57 -25.40
CA LEU A 28 -1.97 3.04 -25.08
C LEU A 28 -0.88 4.11 -25.21
N ARG A 29 -0.94 4.96 -26.24
CA ARG A 29 0.03 6.06 -26.41
C ARG A 29 -0.09 7.09 -25.31
N GLN A 30 -1.32 7.42 -24.92
CA GLN A 30 -1.58 8.33 -23.82
C GLN A 30 -1.02 7.77 -22.50
N MET A 31 -1.29 6.50 -22.20
CA MET A 31 -0.73 5.81 -21.03
C MET A 31 0.80 5.83 -21.03
N GLN A 32 1.45 5.62 -22.17
CA GLN A 32 2.92 5.68 -22.28
C GLN A 32 3.48 7.07 -21.97
N GLN A 33 2.78 8.14 -22.38
CA GLN A 33 3.17 9.51 -22.05
C GLN A 33 3.01 9.79 -20.55
N GLU A 34 1.91 9.33 -19.96
CA GLU A 34 1.65 9.48 -18.53
C GLU A 34 2.70 8.74 -17.69
N VAL A 35 3.03 7.50 -18.06
CA VAL A 35 4.11 6.73 -17.43
C VAL A 35 5.44 7.49 -17.50
N ALA A 36 5.79 8.04 -18.67
CA ALA A 36 7.03 8.79 -18.82
C ALA A 36 7.07 10.09 -17.98
N SER A 37 5.90 10.62 -17.60
CA SER A 37 5.77 11.82 -16.76
C SER A 37 5.93 11.56 -15.26
N ILE A 38 5.86 10.30 -14.81
CA ILE A 38 6.07 9.94 -13.40
C ILE A 38 7.50 10.27 -13.00
N PRO A 39 7.73 11.16 -12.01
CA PRO A 39 9.07 11.50 -11.55
C PRO A 39 9.79 10.30 -10.93
N VAL A 40 11.10 10.19 -11.17
CA VAL A 40 11.99 9.27 -10.45
C VAL A 40 12.85 10.10 -9.49
N PRO A 41 12.56 10.10 -8.18
CA PRO A 41 13.36 10.85 -7.20
C PRO A 41 14.80 10.35 -7.10
N ASP A 42 15.74 11.22 -6.74
CA ASP A 42 17.15 10.85 -6.57
C ASP A 42 17.35 9.71 -5.55
N ALA A 43 16.57 9.68 -4.46
CA ALA A 43 16.60 8.59 -3.50
C ALA A 43 16.31 7.21 -4.12
N ILE A 44 15.51 7.14 -5.18
CA ILE A 44 15.26 5.91 -5.93
C ILE A 44 16.45 5.54 -6.81
N ASN A 45 17.16 6.53 -7.36
CA ASN A 45 18.39 6.29 -8.13
C ASN A 45 19.50 5.73 -7.24
N GLU A 46 19.66 6.30 -6.04
CA GLU A 46 20.61 5.80 -5.03
C GLU A 46 20.26 4.37 -4.61
N LEU A 47 18.98 4.10 -4.29
CA LEU A 47 18.52 2.74 -3.96
C LEU A 47 18.74 1.75 -5.11
N ALA A 48 18.53 2.18 -6.36
CA ALA A 48 18.79 1.36 -7.53
C ALA A 48 20.30 1.05 -7.69
N ASP A 49 21.19 1.98 -7.33
CA ASP A 49 22.63 1.74 -7.29
C ASP A 49 23.02 0.77 -6.17
N ASP A 50 22.45 0.92 -4.97
CA ASP A 50 22.66 -0.02 -3.85
C ASP A 50 22.26 -1.46 -4.26
N ILE A 51 21.09 -1.62 -4.89
CA ILE A 51 20.63 -2.91 -5.43
C ILE A 51 21.65 -3.46 -6.44
N LEU A 52 22.14 -2.62 -7.35
CA LEU A 52 23.10 -3.03 -8.37
C LEU A 52 24.42 -3.48 -7.74
N CYS A 53 24.94 -2.70 -6.78
CA CYS A 53 26.15 -2.99 -6.03
C CYS A 53 26.04 -4.34 -5.31
N GLU A 54 24.92 -4.62 -4.64
CA GLU A 54 24.67 -5.90 -3.99
C GLU A 54 24.58 -7.07 -4.98
N LEU A 55 23.88 -6.88 -6.11
CA LEU A 55 23.77 -7.94 -7.12
C LEU A 55 25.13 -8.30 -7.73
N ARG A 56 25.94 -7.28 -8.05
CA ARG A 56 27.25 -7.41 -8.72
C ARG A 56 28.30 -8.15 -7.91
N LYS A 57 28.09 -8.36 -6.61
CA LYS A 57 28.97 -9.20 -5.78
C LYS A 57 29.05 -10.65 -6.28
N ASP A 58 27.94 -11.20 -6.78
CA ASP A 58 27.90 -12.61 -7.22
C ASP A 58 27.19 -12.84 -8.56
N MET A 59 26.76 -11.79 -9.28
CA MET A 59 26.20 -11.95 -10.64
C MET A 59 26.50 -10.76 -11.55
N ALA A 60 26.53 -11.02 -12.86
CA ALA A 60 26.76 -9.97 -13.86
C ALA A 60 25.45 -9.25 -14.23
N VAL A 61 25.37 -7.95 -13.90
CA VAL A 61 24.32 -7.04 -14.36
C VAL A 61 24.95 -5.95 -15.24
N SER A 62 24.55 -5.87 -16.51
CA SER A 62 25.12 -4.91 -17.45
C SER A 62 24.67 -3.47 -17.17
N ASP A 63 25.53 -2.50 -17.46
CA ASP A 63 25.20 -1.07 -17.34
C ASP A 63 23.96 -0.70 -18.17
N ARG A 64 23.80 -1.32 -19.34
CA ARG A 64 22.59 -1.12 -20.16
C ARG A 64 21.31 -1.50 -19.43
N LYS A 65 21.32 -2.57 -18.61
CA LYS A 65 20.15 -2.92 -17.79
C LYS A 65 19.95 -1.90 -16.68
N TYR A 66 21.00 -1.59 -15.95
CA TYR A 66 20.94 -0.59 -14.89
C TYR A 66 20.41 0.75 -15.41
N LEU A 67 21.05 1.37 -16.40
CA LEU A 67 20.63 2.65 -16.99
C LEU A 67 19.27 2.58 -17.73
N GLY A 68 18.65 1.41 -17.82
CA GLY A 68 17.36 1.18 -18.48
C GLY A 68 16.23 0.79 -17.53
N TYR A 69 16.41 0.89 -16.20
CA TYR A 69 15.40 0.41 -15.25
C TYR A 69 14.18 1.34 -15.14
N TYR A 70 14.37 2.66 -15.32
CA TYR A 70 13.39 3.70 -15.01
C TYR A 70 12.00 3.46 -15.65
N PRO A 71 11.89 3.10 -16.94
CA PRO A 71 10.57 2.90 -17.55
C PRO A 71 9.75 1.78 -16.90
N ILE A 72 10.42 0.76 -16.35
CA ILE A 72 9.75 -0.35 -15.66
C ILE A 72 9.23 0.12 -14.30
N ALA A 73 10.04 0.89 -13.57
CA ALA A 73 9.66 1.43 -12.26
C ALA A 73 8.53 2.47 -12.40
N GLN A 74 8.63 3.39 -13.38
CA GLN A 74 7.58 4.35 -13.71
C GLN A 74 6.26 3.67 -14.09
N ALA A 75 6.32 2.63 -14.93
CA ALA A 75 5.12 1.89 -15.33
C ALA A 75 4.48 1.20 -14.11
N LYS A 76 5.30 0.65 -13.20
CA LYS A 76 4.80 0.03 -11.98
C LYS A 76 4.17 1.07 -11.04
N ALA A 77 4.80 2.23 -10.85
CA ALA A 77 4.28 3.34 -10.05
C ALA A 77 2.93 3.84 -10.58
N TRP A 78 2.85 4.10 -11.89
CA TRP A 78 1.60 4.55 -12.55
C TRP A 78 0.48 3.53 -12.39
N LEU A 79 0.77 2.23 -12.59
CA LEU A 79 -0.21 1.15 -12.38
C LEU A 79 -0.66 1.00 -10.92
N SER A 80 0.19 1.39 -9.96
CA SER A 80 -0.13 1.41 -8.53
C SER A 80 -0.82 2.70 -8.09
N GLY A 81 -0.93 3.70 -8.98
CA GLY A 81 -1.51 5.02 -8.67
C GLY A 81 -0.58 5.96 -7.92
N HIS A 82 0.73 5.70 -7.90
CA HIS A 82 1.70 6.59 -7.26
C HIS A 82 1.97 7.82 -8.13
N ASP A 83 2.19 8.98 -7.49
CA ASP A 83 2.50 10.25 -8.16
C ASP A 83 3.98 10.40 -8.53
N LYS A 84 4.84 9.54 -7.97
CA LYS A 84 6.27 9.40 -8.22
C LYS A 84 6.67 7.93 -8.02
N VAL A 85 7.86 7.55 -8.49
CA VAL A 85 8.38 6.20 -8.20
C VAL A 85 8.71 6.08 -6.72
N GLU A 86 8.26 4.97 -6.10
CA GLU A 86 8.59 4.59 -4.73
C GLU A 86 9.45 3.33 -4.68
N SER A 87 10.05 3.04 -3.52
CA SER A 87 10.94 1.89 -3.35
C SER A 87 10.28 0.56 -3.73
N CYS A 88 9.00 0.38 -3.37
CA CYS A 88 8.24 -0.84 -3.67
C CYS A 88 8.04 -1.07 -5.18
N ASP A 89 8.08 -0.02 -6.01
CA ASP A 89 7.93 -0.14 -7.46
C ASP A 89 9.15 -0.83 -8.10
N LEU A 90 10.33 -0.72 -7.47
CA LEU A 90 11.55 -1.40 -7.92
C LEU A 90 11.46 -2.93 -7.80
N LEU A 91 10.50 -3.47 -7.04
CA LEU A 91 10.26 -4.92 -6.98
C LEU A 91 9.90 -5.51 -8.35
N ALA A 92 9.36 -4.70 -9.28
CA ALA A 92 9.10 -5.11 -10.65
C ALA A 92 10.37 -5.52 -11.41
N LEU A 93 11.54 -5.05 -10.99
CA LEU A 93 12.84 -5.37 -11.59
C LEU A 93 13.26 -6.83 -11.39
N LYS A 94 12.53 -7.60 -10.57
CA LYS A 94 12.76 -9.04 -10.39
C LYS A 94 12.71 -9.84 -11.69
N ASN A 95 11.93 -9.37 -12.66
CA ASN A 95 11.80 -10.01 -13.96
C ASN A 95 12.80 -9.48 -15.00
N TYR A 96 13.61 -8.48 -14.64
CA TYR A 96 14.45 -7.73 -15.56
C TYR A 96 15.95 -7.92 -15.30
N LEU A 97 16.37 -7.94 -14.03
CA LEU A 97 17.79 -7.89 -13.67
C LEU A 97 18.53 -9.23 -13.85
N TRP A 98 17.85 -10.37 -13.72
CA TRP A 98 18.45 -11.72 -13.85
C TRP A 98 18.96 -12.02 -15.26
N ARG A 99 20.03 -12.83 -15.38
CA ARG A 99 20.56 -13.29 -16.67
C ARG A 99 20.29 -14.78 -16.87
N LEU A 100 20.55 -15.58 -15.84
CA LEU A 100 20.24 -17.00 -15.81
C LEU A 100 18.99 -17.24 -14.95
N PRO A 101 18.18 -18.28 -15.22
CA PRO A 101 17.03 -18.59 -14.38
C PRO A 101 17.37 -18.76 -12.90
N SER A 102 18.57 -19.25 -12.58
CA SER A 102 19.11 -19.39 -11.23
C SER A 102 19.31 -18.05 -10.49
N ASP A 103 19.49 -16.95 -11.22
CA ASP A 103 19.70 -15.62 -10.64
C ASP A 103 18.41 -15.03 -10.05
N ARG A 104 17.23 -15.54 -10.45
CA ARG A 104 15.92 -14.97 -10.09
C ARG A 104 15.71 -14.90 -8.59
N GLU A 105 15.97 -16.00 -7.88
CA GLU A 105 15.80 -16.07 -6.42
C GLU A 105 16.70 -15.06 -5.72
N LYS A 106 17.94 -14.91 -6.19
CA LYS A 106 18.88 -13.92 -5.63
C LYS A 106 18.42 -12.49 -5.89
N VAL A 107 17.96 -12.18 -7.11
CA VAL A 107 17.42 -10.86 -7.45
C VAL A 107 16.22 -10.52 -6.57
N GLU A 108 15.28 -11.46 -6.43
CA GLU A 108 14.08 -11.27 -5.60
C GLU A 108 14.45 -11.07 -4.12
N ALA A 109 15.43 -11.80 -3.59
CA ALA A 109 15.90 -11.63 -2.22
C ALA A 109 16.55 -10.26 -1.98
N VAL A 110 17.40 -9.78 -2.90
CA VAL A 110 18.03 -8.46 -2.78
C VAL A 110 17.00 -7.34 -2.88
N LEU A 111 16.10 -7.42 -3.87
CA LEU A 111 15.02 -6.45 -4.04
C LEU A 111 14.10 -6.42 -2.81
N THR A 112 13.69 -7.57 -2.31
CA THR A 112 12.83 -7.63 -1.10
C THR A 112 13.52 -6.99 0.09
N ARG A 113 14.81 -7.31 0.32
CA ARG A 113 15.56 -6.77 1.45
C ARG A 113 15.76 -5.26 1.40
N LEU A 114 15.97 -4.70 0.21
CA LEU A 114 16.32 -3.27 0.05
C LEU A 114 15.11 -2.38 -0.22
N CYS A 115 14.08 -2.90 -0.88
CA CYS A 115 12.92 -2.11 -1.30
C CYS A 115 11.72 -2.21 -0.35
N VAL A 116 11.65 -3.26 0.47
CA VAL A 116 10.54 -3.46 1.40
C VAL A 116 10.94 -2.90 2.75
N ASN A 117 10.12 -2.00 3.29
CA ASN A 117 10.21 -1.56 4.67
C ASN A 117 9.10 -2.26 5.47
N PRO A 118 9.42 -3.33 6.24
CA PRO A 118 8.40 -4.08 6.96
C PRO A 118 7.66 -3.25 8.01
N MET A 119 8.27 -2.18 8.53
CA MET A 119 7.60 -1.26 9.45
C MET A 119 6.58 -0.40 8.69
N GLN A 120 6.96 0.11 7.51
CA GLN A 120 6.06 0.87 6.64
C GLN A 120 4.85 0.06 6.21
N ASP A 121 5.03 -1.21 5.83
CA ASP A 121 3.92 -2.07 5.43
C ASP A 121 2.91 -2.23 6.58
N LYS A 122 3.40 -2.55 7.79
CA LYS A 122 2.53 -2.69 8.98
C LYS A 122 1.83 -1.38 9.33
N VAL A 123 2.53 -0.25 9.20
CA VAL A 123 1.93 1.08 9.43
C VAL A 123 0.85 1.37 8.40
N ASN A 124 1.08 1.07 7.13
CA ASN A 124 0.12 1.26 6.06
C ASN A 124 -1.11 0.36 6.23
N ASP A 125 -0.93 -0.90 6.66
CA ASP A 125 -2.04 -1.81 6.96
C ASP A 125 -2.94 -1.24 8.07
N ILE A 126 -2.36 -0.73 9.16
CA ILE A 126 -3.12 -0.09 10.25
C ILE A 126 -3.84 1.17 9.76
N ARG A 127 -3.18 2.01 8.94
CA ARG A 127 -3.84 3.18 8.32
C ARG A 127 -5.03 2.75 7.46
N GLY A 128 -4.87 1.69 6.65
CA GLY A 128 -5.94 1.14 5.82
C GLY A 128 -7.15 0.72 6.65
N MET A 129 -6.94 -0.04 7.73
CA MET A 129 -8.00 -0.44 8.66
C MET A 129 -8.69 0.76 9.33
N ALA A 130 -7.91 1.79 9.69
CA ALA A 130 -8.44 3.01 10.30
C ALA A 130 -9.31 3.81 9.33
N LEU A 131 -8.88 3.92 8.06
CA LEU A 131 -9.64 4.59 7.00
C LEU A 131 -10.93 3.83 6.69
N GLU A 132 -10.89 2.50 6.55
CA GLU A 132 -12.08 1.67 6.36
C GLU A 132 -13.08 1.86 7.52
N SER A 133 -12.59 1.83 8.77
CA SER A 133 -13.43 2.08 9.96
C SER A 133 -14.03 3.49 9.97
N GLN A 134 -13.28 4.49 9.52
CA GLN A 134 -13.77 5.87 9.37
C GLN A 134 -14.84 5.97 8.29
N GLU A 135 -14.65 5.32 7.13
CA GLU A 135 -15.62 5.31 6.03
C GLU A 135 -16.93 4.64 6.46
N GLU A 136 -16.87 3.51 7.16
CA GLU A 136 -18.05 2.85 7.74
C GLU A 136 -18.79 3.76 8.73
N PHE A 137 -18.06 4.50 9.54
CA PHE A 137 -18.63 5.46 10.49
C PHE A 137 -19.29 6.65 9.79
N ASP A 138 -18.58 7.28 8.85
CA ASP A 138 -19.10 8.42 8.07
C ASP A 138 -20.35 7.99 7.27
N ALA A 139 -20.38 6.76 6.72
CA ALA A 139 -21.56 6.20 6.06
C ALA A 139 -22.76 6.01 7.02
N ALA A 140 -22.52 5.61 8.26
CA ALA A 140 -23.56 5.48 9.28
C ALA A 140 -24.11 6.84 9.77
N LEU A 141 -23.38 7.92 9.56
CA LEU A 141 -23.77 9.30 9.89
C LEU A 141 -24.56 10.02 8.78
N GLY A 142 -24.81 9.38 7.63
CA GLY A 142 -25.51 9.98 6.49
C GLY A 142 -26.83 10.71 6.84
N ASP A 143 -27.27 11.61 5.95
CA ASP A 143 -28.38 12.54 6.18
C ASP A 143 -29.63 11.84 6.75
N GLY A 144 -29.95 12.13 8.01
CA GLY A 144 -31.10 11.58 8.73
C GLY A 144 -30.79 10.43 9.71
N SER A 145 -29.51 10.17 10.01
CA SER A 145 -29.12 9.18 11.03
C SER A 145 -29.77 9.48 12.39
N LYS A 146 -30.41 8.47 12.99
CA LYS A 146 -30.96 8.58 14.35
C LYS A 146 -29.81 8.66 15.35
N ALA A 147 -29.99 9.43 16.43
CA ALA A 147 -28.96 9.58 17.48
C ALA A 147 -28.44 8.23 18.04
N ASP A 148 -29.29 7.20 18.13
CA ASP A 148 -28.89 5.85 18.55
C ASP A 148 -27.96 5.16 17.53
N THR A 149 -28.18 5.36 16.23
CA THR A 149 -27.32 4.84 15.16
C THR A 149 -25.96 5.51 15.20
N ALA A 150 -25.93 6.85 15.29
CA ALA A 150 -24.69 7.61 15.42
C ALA A 150 -23.87 7.18 16.66
N ARG A 151 -24.54 6.98 17.80
CA ARG A 151 -23.90 6.51 19.02
C ARG A 151 -23.31 5.11 18.87
N LYS A 152 -24.03 4.18 18.26
CA LYS A 152 -23.54 2.80 18.02
C LYS A 152 -22.36 2.79 17.05
N ALA A 153 -22.43 3.55 15.97
CA ALA A 153 -21.34 3.70 15.02
C ALA A 153 -20.10 4.29 15.68
N PHE A 154 -20.27 5.31 16.53
CA PHE A 154 -19.19 5.90 17.31
C PHE A 154 -18.53 4.90 18.27
N ILE A 155 -19.33 4.11 19.00
CA ILE A 155 -18.80 3.08 19.91
C ILE A 155 -18.00 2.03 19.12
N LYS A 156 -18.49 1.62 17.94
CA LYS A 156 -17.77 0.69 17.05
C LYS A 156 -16.42 1.28 16.61
N LEU A 157 -16.43 2.49 16.03
CA LEU A 157 -15.22 3.17 15.58
C LEU A 157 -14.21 3.33 16.73
N ARG A 158 -14.67 3.75 17.91
CA ARG A 158 -13.80 3.90 19.09
C ARG A 158 -13.18 2.58 19.51
N GLY A 159 -13.94 1.49 19.47
CA GLY A 159 -13.42 0.13 19.74
C GLY A 159 -12.30 -0.26 18.79
N GLU A 160 -12.52 -0.07 17.48
CA GLU A 160 -11.52 -0.34 16.45
C GLU A 160 -10.27 0.55 16.63
N LEU A 161 -10.44 1.86 16.81
CA LEU A 161 -9.30 2.77 17.02
C LEU A 161 -8.48 2.43 18.29
N THR A 162 -9.14 1.93 19.33
CA THR A 162 -8.44 1.46 20.56
C THR A 162 -7.59 0.22 20.26
N HIS A 163 -8.12 -0.73 19.48
CA HIS A 163 -7.35 -1.90 19.04
C HIS A 163 -6.17 -1.50 18.13
N LEU A 164 -6.40 -0.61 17.17
CA LEU A 164 -5.35 -0.10 16.27
C LEU A 164 -4.27 0.68 17.02
N TYR A 165 -4.64 1.42 18.07
CA TYR A 165 -3.69 2.08 18.97
C TYR A 165 -2.78 1.06 19.68
N GLN A 166 -3.31 -0.04 20.20
CA GLN A 166 -2.50 -1.10 20.82
C GLN A 166 -1.52 -1.75 19.82
N MET A 167 -1.96 -1.94 18.57
CA MET A 167 -1.09 -2.40 17.49
C MET A 167 0.04 -1.39 17.22
N GLN A 168 -0.29 -0.09 17.15
CA GLN A 168 0.68 0.99 17.02
C GLN A 168 1.70 1.00 18.17
N CYS A 169 1.28 0.84 19.43
CA CYS A 169 2.20 0.74 20.57
C CYS A 169 3.16 -0.46 20.45
N SER A 170 2.66 -1.58 19.93
CA SER A 170 3.47 -2.78 19.68
C SER A 170 4.51 -2.52 18.59
N LEU A 171 4.14 -1.81 17.51
CA LEU A 171 5.09 -1.38 16.48
C LEU A 171 6.12 -0.39 17.03
N ARG A 172 5.70 0.55 17.88
CA ARG A 172 6.59 1.55 18.47
C ARG A 172 7.65 0.90 19.35
N THR A 173 7.28 -0.15 20.07
CA THR A 173 8.21 -0.96 20.88
C THR A 173 9.16 -1.78 20.00
N ALA A 174 8.71 -2.21 18.83
CA ALA A 174 9.50 -3.00 17.88
C ALA A 174 10.41 -2.16 16.97
N ALA A 175 10.24 -0.84 16.94
CA ALA A 175 11.05 0.07 16.13
C ALA A 175 12.52 0.01 16.55
N GLN A 176 13.40 -0.08 15.56
CA GLN A 176 14.85 -0.26 15.74
C GLN A 176 15.65 0.96 15.28
N SER A 177 15.00 1.95 14.68
CA SER A 177 15.62 3.19 14.20
C SER A 177 14.77 4.41 14.50
N ASP A 178 15.39 5.59 14.49
CA ASP A 178 14.70 6.87 14.63
C ASP A 178 13.68 7.09 13.51
N SER A 179 14.00 6.65 12.28
CA SER A 179 13.08 6.71 11.13
C SER A 179 11.85 5.82 11.31
N GLU A 180 12.01 4.61 11.82
CA GLU A 180 10.87 3.73 12.14
C GLU A 180 10.06 4.30 13.30
N THR A 181 10.71 4.88 14.30
CA THR A 181 10.03 5.54 15.42
C THR A 181 9.19 6.70 14.91
N ALA A 182 9.76 7.62 14.12
CA ALA A 182 9.03 8.74 13.53
C ALA A 182 7.84 8.27 12.69
N LEU A 183 8.03 7.23 11.89
CA LEU A 183 6.96 6.64 11.06
C LEU A 183 5.79 6.10 11.89
N VAL A 184 6.09 5.42 12.99
CA VAL A 184 5.06 4.88 13.90
C VAL A 184 4.40 5.99 14.74
N ASP A 185 5.08 7.10 14.98
CA ASP A 185 4.54 8.28 15.65
C ASP A 185 3.56 9.04 14.76
N ASP A 186 3.88 9.17 13.48
CA ASP A 186 2.97 9.74 12.48
C ASP A 186 1.68 8.91 12.38
N LEU A 187 1.77 7.58 12.46
CA LEU A 187 0.60 6.70 12.53
C LEU A 187 -0.29 7.04 13.74
N LEU A 188 0.29 7.26 14.93
CA LEU A 188 -0.50 7.65 16.10
C LEU A 188 -1.22 8.99 15.87
N ALA A 189 -0.54 9.95 15.28
CA ALA A 189 -1.12 11.24 14.92
C ALA A 189 -2.33 11.09 13.99
N ASP A 190 -2.25 10.19 13.00
CA ASP A 190 -3.37 9.90 12.09
C ASP A 190 -4.57 9.26 12.81
N LEU A 191 -4.32 8.27 13.67
CA LEU A 191 -5.39 7.64 14.46
C LEU A 191 -6.09 8.65 15.38
N GLU A 192 -5.32 9.51 16.04
CA GLU A 192 -5.86 10.57 16.90
C GLU A 192 -6.66 11.61 16.11
N LYS A 193 -6.24 11.92 14.89
CA LYS A 193 -6.99 12.82 13.99
C LYS A 193 -8.35 12.22 13.62
N ILE A 194 -8.42 10.93 13.31
CA ILE A 194 -9.69 10.23 13.05
C ILE A 194 -10.57 10.24 14.30
N SER A 195 -10.01 9.90 15.46
CA SER A 195 -10.70 9.93 16.75
C SER A 195 -11.29 11.31 17.03
N ARG A 196 -10.49 12.38 16.89
CA ARG A 196 -10.93 13.76 17.13
C ARG A 196 -12.08 14.18 16.21
N LYS A 197 -11.96 13.91 14.91
CA LYS A 197 -13.03 14.21 13.93
C LYS A 197 -14.35 13.51 14.31
N ALA A 198 -14.29 12.24 14.71
CA ALA A 198 -15.47 11.49 15.10
C ALA A 198 -16.15 12.03 16.37
N HIS A 199 -15.36 12.47 17.36
CA HIS A 199 -15.88 13.13 18.56
C HIS A 199 -16.57 14.46 18.23
N GLU A 200 -15.98 15.26 17.34
CA GLU A 200 -16.55 16.52 16.87
C GLU A 200 -17.90 16.31 16.15
N GLN A 201 -17.99 15.32 15.26
CA GLN A 201 -19.21 14.99 14.51
C GLN A 201 -20.35 14.46 15.41
N THR A 202 -20.03 13.89 16.56
CA THR A 202 -21.01 13.27 17.48
C THR A 202 -21.27 14.09 18.75
N HIS A 203 -20.56 15.22 18.91
CA HIS A 203 -20.61 16.09 20.08
C HIS A 203 -20.24 15.39 21.40
N PHE A 204 -19.47 14.30 21.36
CA PHE A 204 -18.88 13.69 22.55
C PHE A 204 -17.59 14.41 22.94
N THR A 205 -17.27 14.43 24.24
CA THR A 205 -16.00 14.98 24.73
C THR A 205 -14.85 14.15 24.18
N TYR A 206 -13.90 14.81 23.51
CA TYR A 206 -12.68 14.16 23.03
C TYR A 206 -11.83 13.66 24.19
N THR A 207 -11.33 12.44 24.06
CA THR A 207 -10.40 11.76 24.97
C THR A 207 -9.37 11.06 24.10
N THR A 208 -8.09 11.10 24.48
CA THR A 208 -7.03 10.50 23.64
C THR A 208 -7.16 8.98 23.62
N LEU A 209 -6.60 8.32 22.61
CA LEU A 209 -6.60 6.86 22.51
C LEU A 209 -5.80 6.23 23.66
N GLU A 210 -4.74 6.91 24.13
CA GLU A 210 -4.01 6.53 25.34
C GLU A 210 -4.92 6.52 26.57
N GLU A 211 -5.64 7.61 26.82
CA GLU A 211 -6.56 7.74 27.95
C GLU A 211 -7.72 6.74 27.86
N ILE A 212 -8.31 6.58 26.67
CA ILE A 212 -9.38 5.59 26.43
C ILE A 212 -8.89 4.18 26.74
N THR A 213 -7.66 3.84 26.34
CA THR A 213 -7.08 2.52 26.60
C THR A 213 -6.76 2.32 28.08
N ALA A 214 -6.29 3.36 28.77
CA ALA A 214 -5.98 3.29 30.20
C ALA A 214 -7.22 3.16 31.10
N LEU A 215 -8.40 3.52 30.59
CA LEU A 215 -9.68 3.46 31.32
C LEU A 215 -10.44 2.13 31.14
N ASN A 216 -10.00 1.27 30.21
CA ASN A 216 -10.61 -0.04 29.91
C ASN A 216 -9.76 -1.18 30.47
#